data_AF-J2VRQ5-F1
#
_entry.id   AF-J2VRQ5-F1
#
_cell.length_a   1.000
_cell.length_b   1.000
_cell.length_c   1.000
_cell.angle_alpha   90.00
_cell.angle_beta   90.00
_cell.angle_gamma   90.00
#
_symmetry.space_group_name_H-M   'P 1'
#
loop_
_entity.id
_entity.type
_entity.pdbx_description
1 polymer ?
#
loop_
_entity_poly.entity_id
_entity_poly.type
_entity_poly.pdbx_seq_one_letter_code
_entity_poly.pdbx_strand_id
1 'polypeptide(L)'
;PRHYWRLYGATLLGMVRHHGVRIDDFLHEAHRFDDLPGMVRAERGIGRWLRQLPGRKILLTNAPQRYSRQLVRHLRLHRHFSQHISIESMQVHRQLRPKPSRLMLRKLLAREKVRARDCILVEDTVANLKTARELGVRTAWVTQYMIGDPHLAHMSARRVRDRHPAYVDVKVSSVRQLPRRLAALGVVRGK
;
A
#
# COMPACT_ATOMS: atom_id res chain seq x y z
N PRO A 1 19.08 -8.42 20.19
CA PRO A 1 18.61 -7.08 19.72
C PRO A 1 19.16 -6.57 18.35
N ARG A 2 19.58 -7.43 17.40
CA ARG A 2 20.03 -6.97 16.05
C ARG A 2 19.55 -7.84 14.87
N HIS A 3 18.73 -8.85 15.14
CA HIS A 3 18.35 -9.86 14.13
C HIS A 3 17.01 -9.61 13.43
N TYR A 4 16.22 -8.62 13.86
CA TYR A 4 14.91 -8.34 13.26
C TYR A 4 14.97 -7.65 11.88
N TRP A 5 16.12 -7.13 11.47
CA TRP A 5 16.21 -6.17 10.35
C TRP A 5 16.81 -6.74 9.07
N ARG A 6 17.53 -7.86 9.13
CA ARG A 6 18.35 -8.38 8.02
C ARG A 6 17.56 -9.09 6.91
N LEU A 7 16.25 -9.30 7.07
CA LEU A 7 15.45 -10.12 6.14
C LEU A 7 14.38 -9.36 5.35
N TYR A 8 14.07 -8.11 5.70
CA TYR A 8 12.75 -7.54 5.33
C TYR A 8 12.83 -6.43 4.30
N GLY A 9 13.41 -6.78 3.15
CA GLY A 9 13.25 -6.00 1.93
C GLY A 9 11.77 -5.89 1.53
N ALA A 10 11.28 -4.66 1.31
CA ALA A 10 9.87 -4.33 1.02
C ALA A 10 8.85 -4.58 2.16
N THR A 11 9.21 -5.31 3.21
CA THR A 11 8.29 -5.75 4.28
C THR A 11 8.33 -4.89 5.55
N LEU A 12 9.14 -3.82 5.62
CA LEU A 12 9.13 -2.95 6.80
C LEU A 12 7.77 -2.23 7.00
N LEU A 13 7.09 -1.87 5.91
CA LEU A 13 5.76 -1.23 5.94
C LEU A 13 4.64 -2.21 6.32
N GLY A 14 4.80 -3.49 5.98
CA GLY A 14 3.86 -4.56 6.31
C GLY A 14 3.94 -4.97 7.78
N MET A 15 5.16 -5.02 8.34
CA MET A 15 5.39 -5.43 9.73
C MET A 15 4.95 -4.39 10.77
N VAL A 16 5.18 -3.09 10.53
CA VAL A 16 4.69 -1.99 11.41
C VAL A 16 3.17 -2.06 11.58
N ARG A 17 2.47 -2.60 10.59
CA ARG A 17 1.00 -2.69 10.60
C ARG A 17 0.46 -3.91 11.32
N HIS A 18 1.14 -5.04 11.27
CA HIS A 18 0.62 -6.32 11.75
C HIS A 18 1.05 -6.69 13.16
N HIS A 19 2.13 -6.11 13.70
CA HIS A 19 2.70 -6.53 14.98
C HIS A 19 2.37 -5.66 16.19
N GLY A 20 1.51 -4.64 16.08
CA GLY A 20 1.18 -3.80 17.24
C GLY A 20 2.39 -3.08 17.86
N VAL A 21 3.53 -3.07 17.16
CA VAL A 21 4.69 -2.26 17.52
C VAL A 21 4.22 -0.82 17.43
N ARG A 22 4.32 -0.09 18.54
CA ARG A 22 3.99 1.33 18.57
C ARG A 22 4.82 1.98 17.48
N ILE A 23 4.12 2.63 16.55
CA ILE A 23 4.74 3.36 15.44
C ILE A 23 5.82 4.30 15.98
N ASP A 24 5.62 4.86 17.17
CA ASP A 24 6.58 5.71 17.87
C ASP A 24 7.88 4.97 18.21
N ASP A 25 7.83 3.73 18.71
CA ASP A 25 9.03 2.94 19.06
C ASP A 25 9.77 2.49 17.80
N PHE A 26 9.02 2.07 16.77
CA PHE A 26 9.58 1.78 15.46
C PHE A 26 10.25 3.00 14.85
N LEU A 27 9.63 4.17 14.95
CA LEU A 27 10.22 5.41 14.44
C LEU A 27 11.41 5.85 15.28
N HIS A 28 11.34 5.74 16.60
CA HIS A 28 12.43 6.11 17.51
C HIS A 28 13.68 5.24 17.29
N GLU A 29 13.51 3.95 17.00
CA GLU A 29 14.62 3.08 16.58
C GLU A 29 15.03 3.30 15.12
N ALA A 30 14.08 3.48 14.21
CA ALA A 30 14.35 3.71 12.80
C ALA A 30 14.90 5.12 12.53
N HIS A 31 14.80 6.08 13.46
CA HIS A 31 15.40 7.41 13.39
C HIS A 31 16.94 7.38 13.20
N ARG A 32 17.58 6.22 13.37
CA ARG A 32 19.00 5.92 13.04
C ARG A 32 19.21 5.43 11.59
N PHE A 33 18.63 6.11 10.60
CA PHE A 33 18.64 5.72 9.17
C PHE A 33 20.00 5.88 8.44
N ASP A 34 21.04 5.19 8.90
CA ASP A 34 22.27 5.02 8.11
C ASP A 34 22.17 3.81 7.14
N ASP A 35 21.19 2.91 7.29
CA ASP A 35 21.09 1.67 6.49
C ASP A 35 19.70 1.38 5.88
N LEU A 36 18.94 2.42 5.50
CA LEU A 36 17.73 2.25 4.68
C LEU A 36 17.97 1.40 3.39
N PRO A 37 19.11 1.53 2.69
CA PRO A 37 19.43 0.70 1.52
C PRO A 37 19.58 -0.80 1.81
N GLY A 38 20.15 -1.18 2.96
CA GLY A 38 20.32 -2.59 3.34
C GLY A 38 19.00 -3.27 3.73
N MET A 39 18.02 -2.47 4.18
CA MET A 39 16.74 -2.97 4.70
C MET A 39 15.64 -3.09 3.64
N VAL A 40 15.78 -2.51 2.44
CA VAL A 40 14.66 -2.41 1.47
C VAL A 40 15.05 -2.95 0.11
N ARG A 41 14.42 -4.07 -0.29
CA ARG A 41 14.47 -4.61 -1.66
C ARG A 41 13.13 -4.41 -2.34
N ALA A 42 13.07 -3.58 -3.37
CA ALA A 42 11.90 -3.51 -4.25
C ALA A 42 12.02 -4.51 -5.40
N GLU A 43 10.88 -4.94 -5.94
CA GLU A 43 10.86 -5.74 -7.17
C GLU A 43 11.53 -4.94 -8.31
N ARG A 44 12.53 -5.56 -8.94
CA ARG A 44 13.21 -4.97 -10.10
C ARG A 44 12.18 -4.64 -11.18
N GLY A 45 12.12 -3.38 -11.59
CA GLY A 45 11.19 -2.93 -12.63
C GLY A 45 9.86 -2.36 -12.13
N ILE A 46 9.62 -2.24 -10.82
CA ILE A 46 8.38 -1.65 -10.28
C ILE A 46 8.07 -0.26 -10.86
N GLY A 47 9.07 0.60 -11.07
CA GLY A 47 8.87 1.89 -11.73
C GLY A 47 8.33 1.77 -13.16
N ARG A 48 8.71 0.74 -13.91
CA ARG A 48 8.15 0.47 -15.25
C ARG A 48 6.68 0.09 -15.17
N TRP A 49 6.31 -0.79 -14.24
CA TRP A 49 4.91 -1.22 -14.09
C TRP A 49 4.04 -0.08 -13.59
N LEU A 50 4.52 0.72 -12.64
CA LEU A 50 3.83 1.95 -12.23
C LEU A 50 3.60 2.87 -13.42
N ARG A 51 4.59 3.12 -14.29
CA ARG A 51 4.37 3.94 -15.51
C ARG A 51 3.27 3.40 -16.43
N GLN A 52 3.11 2.09 -16.50
CA GLN A 52 2.10 1.46 -17.37
C GLN A 52 0.68 1.56 -16.83
N LEU A 53 0.51 1.83 -15.53
CA LEU A 53 -0.81 2.00 -14.93
C LEU A 53 -1.47 3.28 -15.44
N PRO A 54 -2.75 3.22 -15.85
CA PRO A 54 -3.48 4.39 -16.30
C PRO A 54 -3.75 5.36 -15.14
N GLY A 55 -4.04 6.62 -15.48
CA GLY A 55 -4.53 7.61 -14.54
C GLY A 55 -3.52 8.16 -13.53
N ARG A 56 -4.03 9.09 -12.72
CA ARG A 56 -3.29 9.77 -11.65
C ARG A 56 -3.07 8.83 -10.46
N LYS A 57 -1.85 8.81 -9.93
CA LYS A 57 -1.44 7.92 -8.83
C LYS A 57 -1.21 8.72 -7.56
N ILE A 58 -1.76 8.24 -6.46
CA ILE A 58 -1.61 8.83 -5.14
C ILE A 58 -1.05 7.76 -4.21
N LEU A 59 0.06 8.07 -3.55
CA LEU A 59 0.60 7.20 -2.50
C LEU A 59 -0.20 7.43 -1.22
N LEU A 60 -0.95 6.42 -0.77
CA LEU A 60 -1.75 6.47 0.45
C LEU A 60 -1.20 5.50 1.50
N THR A 61 -0.56 6.01 2.54
CA THR A 61 0.19 5.19 3.51
C THR A 61 -0.11 5.58 4.96
N ASN A 62 -0.23 4.57 5.83
CA ASN A 62 -0.31 4.79 7.29
C ASN A 62 1.08 5.07 7.90
N ALA A 63 2.14 5.07 7.10
CA ALA A 63 3.47 5.41 7.57
C ALA A 63 3.66 6.93 7.68
N PRO A 64 4.57 7.39 8.55
CA PRO A 64 4.94 8.79 8.66
C PRO A 64 5.54 9.35 7.38
N GLN A 65 5.36 10.65 7.19
CA GLN A 65 5.71 11.36 5.98
C GLN A 65 7.21 11.32 5.70
N ARG A 66 8.05 11.56 6.72
CA ARG A 66 9.51 11.59 6.57
C ARG A 66 10.02 10.23 6.08
N TYR A 67 9.62 9.17 6.76
CA TYR A 67 10.03 7.80 6.44
C TYR A 67 9.58 7.40 5.04
N SER A 68 8.28 7.49 4.77
CA SER A 68 7.71 7.09 3.49
C SER A 68 8.28 7.90 2.31
N ARG A 69 8.57 9.20 2.49
CA ARG A 69 9.23 10.03 1.46
C ARG A 69 10.65 9.56 1.18
N GLN A 70 11.45 9.29 2.20
CA GLN A 70 12.82 8.77 2.04
C GLN A 70 12.80 7.43 1.33
N LEU A 71 11.89 6.52 1.72
CA LEU A 71 11.71 5.22 1.11
C LEU A 71 11.40 5.30 -0.39
N VAL A 72 10.38 6.06 -0.78
CA VAL A 72 10.03 6.15 -2.22
C VAL A 72 11.05 6.94 -3.04
N ARG A 73 11.83 7.83 -2.41
CA ARG A 73 12.97 8.49 -3.07
C ARG A 73 14.11 7.51 -3.30
N HIS A 74 14.49 6.75 -2.27
CA HIS A 74 15.51 5.71 -2.36
C HIS A 74 15.19 4.68 -3.45
N LEU A 75 13.93 4.24 -3.52
CA LEU A 75 13.44 3.33 -4.56
C LEU A 75 13.23 3.99 -5.94
N ARG A 76 13.49 5.29 -6.08
CA ARG A 76 13.29 6.10 -7.30
C ARG A 76 11.85 6.07 -7.84
N LEU A 77 10.87 5.93 -6.95
CA LEU A 77 9.44 5.83 -7.26
C LEU A 77 8.66 7.12 -7.03
N HIS A 78 9.20 8.09 -6.30
CA HIS A 78 8.55 9.37 -6.00
C HIS A 78 7.93 10.04 -7.24
N ARG A 79 8.64 10.04 -8.38
CA ARG A 79 8.18 10.58 -9.67
C ARG A 79 6.95 9.89 -10.29
N HIS A 80 6.53 8.75 -9.77
CA HIS A 80 5.35 8.03 -10.25
C HIS A 80 4.07 8.42 -9.51
N PHE A 81 4.17 9.18 -8.42
CA PHE A 81 3.02 9.60 -7.62
C PHE A 81 2.83 11.11 -7.74
N SER A 82 1.61 11.51 -8.10
CA SER A 82 1.21 12.92 -8.15
C SER A 82 1.06 13.55 -6.76
N GLN A 83 0.75 12.73 -5.77
CA GLN A 83 0.56 13.14 -4.38
C GLN A 83 0.98 12.03 -3.43
N HIS A 84 1.31 12.44 -2.22
CA HIS A 84 1.69 11.56 -1.13
C HIS A 84 0.90 11.92 0.13
N ILE A 85 0.01 11.02 0.53
CA ILE A 85 -0.87 11.13 1.69
C ILE A 85 -0.38 10.15 2.75
N SER A 86 0.35 10.68 3.72
CA SER A 86 0.86 9.96 4.88
C SER A 86 -0.10 10.08 6.06
N ILE A 87 0.16 9.36 7.15
CA ILE A 87 -0.69 9.33 8.34
C ILE A 87 -0.99 10.71 8.90
N GLU A 88 -0.01 11.62 8.92
CA GLU A 88 -0.15 12.98 9.43
C GLU A 88 -1.20 13.79 8.66
N SER A 89 -1.44 13.44 7.39
CA SER A 89 -2.46 14.06 6.52
C SER A 89 -3.85 13.43 6.65
N MET A 90 -3.97 12.32 7.38
CA MET A 90 -5.21 11.55 7.56
C MET A 90 -6.04 12.08 8.73
N GLN A 91 -6.29 13.39 8.76
CA GLN A 91 -7.08 14.02 9.82
C GLN A 91 -8.50 14.36 9.36
N VAL A 92 -9.49 14.03 10.18
CA VAL A 92 -10.88 14.47 10.00
C VAL A 92 -11.39 15.01 11.33
N HIS A 93 -12.00 16.20 11.31
CA HIS A 93 -12.42 16.91 12.53
C HIS A 93 -11.32 17.00 13.59
N ARG A 94 -10.08 17.33 13.16
CA ARG A 94 -8.88 17.42 14.01
C ARG A 94 -8.48 16.11 14.72
N GLN A 95 -9.05 14.99 14.32
CA GLN A 95 -8.73 13.67 14.84
C GLN A 95 -8.00 12.84 13.78
N LEU A 96 -6.99 12.10 14.20
CA LEU A 96 -6.28 11.17 13.33
C LEU A 96 -7.19 9.99 12.96
N ARG A 97 -7.30 9.70 11.66
CA ARG A 97 -8.18 8.69 11.08
C ARG A 97 -7.41 7.87 10.02
N PRO A 98 -6.46 7.01 10.42
CA PRO A 98 -5.64 6.25 9.48
C PRO A 98 -6.48 5.24 8.68
N LYS A 99 -5.94 4.67 7.59
CA LYS A 99 -6.57 3.50 6.92
C LYS A 99 -6.83 2.40 7.97
N PRO A 100 -8.01 1.74 7.99
CA PRO A 100 -9.06 1.71 6.96
C PRO A 100 -10.19 2.74 7.16
N SER A 101 -9.96 3.93 7.72
CA SER A 101 -11.05 4.87 8.01
C SER A 101 -11.89 5.24 6.77
N ARG A 102 -13.18 4.88 6.81
CA ARG A 102 -14.19 5.24 5.81
C ARG A 102 -14.31 6.76 5.66
N LEU A 103 -14.28 7.47 6.78
CA LEU A 103 -14.41 8.93 6.81
C LEU A 103 -13.21 9.61 6.14
N MET A 104 -11.99 9.13 6.40
CA MET A 104 -10.78 9.64 5.75
C MET A 104 -10.82 9.41 4.24
N LEU A 105 -11.22 8.20 3.81
CA LEU A 105 -11.29 7.89 2.38
C LEU A 105 -12.37 8.71 1.65
N ARG A 106 -13.54 8.94 2.28
CA ARG A 106 -14.55 9.88 1.74
C ARG A 106 -14.01 11.29 1.59
N LYS A 107 -13.33 11.81 2.62
CA LYS A 107 -12.70 13.14 2.58
C LYS A 107 -11.66 13.22 1.46
N LEU A 108 -10.85 12.17 1.28
CA LEU A 108 -9.86 12.10 0.21
C LEU A 108 -10.52 12.16 -1.18
N LEU A 109 -11.54 11.33 -1.43
CA LEU A 109 -12.27 11.33 -2.70
C LEU A 109 -12.86 12.72 -3.03
N ALA A 110 -13.47 13.36 -2.03
CA ALA A 110 -14.03 14.71 -2.19
C ALA A 110 -12.95 15.76 -2.47
N ARG A 111 -11.85 15.76 -1.71
CA ARG A 111 -10.71 16.68 -1.91
C ARG A 111 -10.09 16.52 -3.29
N GLU A 112 -9.96 15.28 -3.75
CA GLU A 112 -9.39 14.95 -5.05
C GLU A 112 -10.38 15.14 -6.22
N LYS A 113 -11.64 15.50 -5.93
CA LYS A 113 -12.72 15.71 -6.91
C LYS A 113 -12.91 14.51 -7.85
N VAL A 114 -12.79 13.29 -7.32
CA VAL A 114 -12.94 12.04 -8.09
C VAL A 114 -14.13 11.23 -7.61
N ARG A 115 -14.82 10.57 -8.54
CA ARG A 115 -15.89 9.62 -8.20
C ARG A 115 -15.25 8.31 -7.74
N ALA A 116 -15.83 7.69 -6.71
CA ALA A 116 -15.31 6.44 -6.16
C ALA A 116 -15.17 5.33 -7.23
N ARG A 117 -16.16 5.19 -8.12
CA ARG A 117 -16.18 4.19 -9.21
C ARG A 117 -15.06 4.34 -10.24
N ASP A 118 -14.42 5.51 -10.30
CA ASP A 118 -13.29 5.82 -11.18
C ASP A 118 -11.94 5.62 -10.47
N CYS A 119 -11.95 5.22 -9.20
CA CYS A 119 -10.77 4.99 -8.39
C CYS A 119 -10.53 3.49 -8.18
N ILE A 120 -9.26 3.11 -8.07
CA ILE A 120 -8.83 1.77 -7.67
C ILE A 120 -7.90 1.88 -6.48
N LEU A 121 -8.23 1.21 -5.38
CA LEU A 121 -7.31 1.04 -4.26
C LEU A 121 -6.50 -0.25 -4.47
N VAL A 122 -5.20 -0.09 -4.71
CA VAL A 122 -4.23 -1.19 -4.74
C VAL A 122 -3.64 -1.34 -3.33
N GLU A 123 -3.83 -2.50 -2.70
CA GLU A 123 -3.37 -2.72 -1.32
C GLU A 123 -3.17 -4.22 -1.02
N ASP A 124 -2.33 -4.53 -0.03
CA ASP A 124 -2.08 -5.88 0.49
C ASP A 124 -3.02 -6.29 1.64
N THR A 125 -3.51 -5.31 2.40
CA THR A 125 -4.35 -5.47 3.58
C THR A 125 -5.83 -5.51 3.19
N VAL A 126 -6.43 -6.70 3.28
CA VAL A 126 -7.82 -7.00 2.91
C VAL A 126 -8.86 -6.09 3.60
N ALA A 127 -8.66 -5.73 4.87
CA ALA A 127 -9.58 -4.87 5.60
C ALA A 127 -9.71 -3.46 5.00
N ASN A 128 -8.61 -2.89 4.46
CA ASN A 128 -8.67 -1.60 3.78
C ASN A 128 -9.47 -1.67 2.48
N LEU A 129 -9.34 -2.78 1.75
CA LEU A 129 -10.06 -3.01 0.50
C LEU A 129 -11.56 -3.12 0.77
N LYS A 130 -11.97 -3.78 1.86
CA LYS A 130 -13.39 -3.85 2.27
C LYS A 130 -13.99 -2.46 2.43
N THR A 131 -13.34 -1.56 3.20
CA THR A 131 -13.85 -0.20 3.39
C THR A 131 -13.84 0.63 2.11
N ALA A 132 -12.87 0.42 1.22
CA ALA A 132 -12.87 1.07 -0.08
C ALA A 132 -14.05 0.61 -0.94
N ARG A 133 -14.33 -0.69 -0.97
CA ARG A 133 -15.45 -1.26 -1.70
C ARG A 133 -16.81 -0.75 -1.18
N GLU A 134 -16.97 -0.64 0.13
CA GLU A 134 -18.16 -0.06 0.77
C GLU A 134 -18.42 1.41 0.38
N LEU A 135 -17.41 2.10 -0.18
CA LEU A 135 -17.51 3.45 -0.72
C LEU A 135 -17.65 3.48 -2.24
N GLY A 136 -17.68 2.32 -2.91
CA GLY A 136 -17.75 2.21 -4.36
C GLY A 136 -16.40 2.35 -5.07
N VAL A 137 -15.28 2.33 -4.33
CA VAL A 137 -13.93 2.29 -4.90
C VAL A 137 -13.63 0.87 -5.37
N ARG A 138 -13.10 0.72 -6.58
CA ARG A 138 -12.64 -0.58 -7.08
C ARG A 138 -11.38 -1.01 -6.33
N THR A 139 -11.08 -2.29 -6.29
CA THR A 139 -10.08 -2.86 -5.38
C THR A 139 -9.16 -3.83 -6.08
N ALA A 140 -7.86 -3.70 -5.80
CA ALA A 140 -6.84 -4.62 -6.28
C ALA A 140 -6.01 -5.15 -5.11
N TRP A 141 -6.11 -6.45 -4.85
CA TRP A 141 -5.40 -7.12 -3.76
C TRP A 141 -4.07 -7.68 -4.23
N VAL A 142 -2.97 -7.22 -3.63
CA VAL A 142 -1.60 -7.73 -3.90
C VAL A 142 -1.20 -8.74 -2.83
N THR A 143 -0.89 -9.99 -3.23
CA THR A 143 -0.74 -11.08 -2.25
C THR A 143 0.67 -11.60 -2.00
N GLN A 144 1.66 -11.29 -2.84
CA GLN A 144 3.02 -11.83 -2.73
C GLN A 144 3.67 -11.55 -1.37
N TYR A 145 3.37 -10.41 -0.76
CA TYR A 145 3.94 -10.02 0.52
C TYR A 145 3.42 -10.86 1.70
N MET A 146 2.32 -11.61 1.53
CA MET A 146 1.81 -12.54 2.56
C MET A 146 2.39 -13.95 2.43
N ILE A 147 2.96 -14.32 1.29
CA ILE A 147 3.39 -15.71 1.00
C ILE A 147 4.83 -15.97 1.50
N GLY A 148 5.63 -14.91 1.72
CA GLY A 148 7.02 -15.01 2.18
C GLY A 148 7.25 -14.58 3.63
N ASP A 149 6.20 -14.25 4.39
CA ASP A 149 6.32 -13.83 5.80
C ASP A 149 6.14 -15.04 6.73
N PRO A 150 7.18 -15.48 7.46
CA PRO A 150 7.10 -16.59 8.41
C PRO A 150 6.07 -16.38 9.52
N HIS A 151 5.72 -15.13 9.85
CA HIS A 151 4.72 -14.78 10.86
C HIS A 151 3.30 -14.69 10.29
N LEU A 152 3.11 -14.54 8.98
CA LEU A 152 1.80 -14.68 8.32
C LEU A 152 1.54 -16.11 7.82
N ALA A 153 2.53 -17.01 7.96
CA ALA A 153 2.44 -18.43 7.63
C ALA A 153 1.36 -19.20 8.42
N HIS A 154 0.80 -18.61 9.49
CA HIS A 154 -0.41 -19.14 10.16
C HIS A 154 -1.62 -19.21 9.21
N MET A 155 -1.68 -18.35 8.18
CA MET A 155 -2.52 -18.61 7.02
C MET A 155 -1.72 -19.43 6.02
N SER A 156 -2.09 -20.70 5.84
CA SER A 156 -1.45 -21.52 4.80
C SER A 156 -1.49 -20.76 3.46
N ALA A 157 -0.37 -20.67 2.76
CA ALA A 157 -0.28 -20.00 1.46
C ALA A 157 -1.38 -20.47 0.48
N ARG A 158 -1.87 -21.70 0.67
CA ARG A 158 -3.05 -22.28 0.03
C ARG A 158 -4.34 -21.52 0.33
N ARG A 159 -4.69 -21.24 1.59
CA ARG A 159 -5.86 -20.40 1.94
C ARG A 159 -5.78 -19.01 1.33
N VAL A 160 -4.60 -18.38 1.31
CA VAL A 160 -4.45 -17.07 0.67
C VAL A 160 -4.64 -17.18 -0.85
N ARG A 161 -4.18 -18.25 -1.51
CA ARG A 161 -4.40 -18.51 -2.94
C ARG A 161 -5.87 -18.75 -3.28
N ASP A 162 -6.58 -19.50 -2.45
CA ASP A 162 -7.96 -19.92 -2.73
C ASP A 162 -8.99 -18.83 -2.33
N ARG A 163 -8.64 -17.96 -1.38
CA ARG A 163 -9.52 -16.87 -0.95
C ARG A 163 -9.63 -15.78 -2.00
N HIS A 164 -10.86 -15.42 -2.36
CA HIS A 164 -11.16 -14.24 -3.17
C HIS A 164 -12.39 -13.54 -2.58
N PRO A 165 -12.21 -12.60 -1.64
CA PRO A 165 -13.35 -11.93 -1.02
C PRO A 165 -14.19 -11.18 -2.07
N ALA A 166 -15.52 -11.16 -1.90
CA ALA A 166 -16.44 -10.50 -2.85
C ALA A 166 -16.18 -8.98 -3.04
N TYR A 167 -15.45 -8.37 -2.10
CA TYR A 167 -15.05 -6.97 -2.13
C TYR A 167 -13.64 -6.75 -2.72
N VAL A 168 -13.07 -7.73 -3.42
CA VAL A 168 -11.84 -7.64 -4.20
C VAL A 168 -12.20 -7.78 -5.68
N ASP A 169 -11.99 -6.73 -6.48
CA ASP A 169 -12.29 -6.76 -7.92
C ASP A 169 -11.17 -7.46 -8.72
N VAL A 170 -9.91 -7.24 -8.33
CA VAL A 170 -8.73 -7.88 -8.93
C VAL A 170 -7.83 -8.44 -7.85
N LYS A 171 -7.40 -9.68 -8.00
CA LYS A 171 -6.34 -10.28 -7.19
C LYS A 171 -5.08 -10.49 -8.04
N VAL A 172 -3.95 -10.03 -7.52
CA VAL A 172 -2.63 -10.23 -8.14
C VAL A 172 -1.66 -10.79 -7.13
N SER A 173 -0.79 -11.70 -7.58
CA SER A 173 0.32 -12.11 -6.73
C SER A 173 1.37 -11.00 -6.67
N SER A 174 1.73 -10.38 -7.80
CA SER A 174 2.76 -9.33 -7.86
C SER A 174 2.23 -8.01 -8.43
N VAL A 175 2.82 -6.89 -8.02
CA VAL A 175 2.61 -5.55 -8.62
C VAL A 175 2.87 -5.57 -10.14
N ARG A 176 3.74 -6.45 -10.64
CA ARG A 176 3.99 -6.68 -12.08
C ARG A 176 2.72 -7.01 -12.88
N GLN A 177 1.74 -7.66 -12.25
CA GLN A 177 0.52 -8.09 -12.93
C GLN A 177 -0.52 -6.97 -13.04
N LEU A 178 -0.39 -5.89 -12.26
CA LEU A 178 -1.40 -4.83 -12.19
C LEU A 178 -1.69 -4.18 -13.55
N PRO A 179 -0.71 -3.79 -14.39
CA PRO A 179 -1.02 -3.14 -15.66
C PRO A 179 -1.93 -3.98 -16.56
N ARG A 180 -1.66 -5.29 -16.65
CA ARG A 180 -2.48 -6.22 -17.44
C ARG A 180 -3.85 -6.45 -16.80
N ARG A 181 -3.90 -6.64 -15.50
CA ARG A 181 -5.15 -7.01 -14.78
C ARG A 181 -6.11 -5.84 -14.65
N LEU A 182 -5.62 -4.62 -14.43
CA LEU A 182 -6.47 -3.43 -14.36
C LEU A 182 -6.99 -3.01 -15.73
N ALA A 183 -6.22 -3.20 -16.81
CA ALA A 183 -6.73 -2.99 -18.17
C ALA A 183 -7.96 -3.87 -18.47
N ALA A 184 -7.95 -5.12 -18.00
CA ALA A 184 -9.08 -6.05 -18.15
C ALA A 184 -10.35 -5.61 -17.37
N LEU A 185 -10.24 -4.72 -16.38
CA LEU A 185 -11.39 -4.12 -15.68
C LEU A 185 -12.03 -2.95 -16.44
N GLY A 186 -11.66 -2.73 -17.72
CA GLY A 186 -12.14 -1.59 -18.51
C GLY A 186 -11.54 -0.25 -18.07
N VAL A 187 -10.38 -0.27 -17.40
CA VAL A 187 -9.66 0.94 -17.01
C VAL A 187 -8.85 1.41 -18.22
N VAL A 188 -9.50 2.17 -19.09
CA VAL A 188 -8.88 2.71 -20.31
C VAL A 188 -7.84 3.77 -19.92
N ARG A 189 -6.71 3.82 -20.63
CA ARG A 189 -5.78 4.95 -20.53
C ARG A 189 -6.52 6.21 -20.98
N GLY A 190 -6.82 7.11 -20.03
CA GLY A 190 -7.22 8.47 -20.38
C GLY A 190 -6.12 9.09 -21.25
N LYS A 191 -6.53 9.74 -22.34
CA LYS A 191 -5.66 10.53 -23.22
C LYS A 191 -4.96 11.63 -22.42
#